data_AF-A0A8S2FUS2-F1
#
_entry.id   AF-A0A8S2FUS2-F1
#
_cell.length_a   1.000
_cell.length_b   1.000
_cell.length_c   1.000
_cell.angle_alpha   90.00
_cell.angle_beta   90.00
_cell.angle_gamma   90.00
#
_symmetry.space_group_name_H-M   'P 1'
#
loop_
_entity.id
_entity.type
_entity.pdbx_description
1 polymer ?
#
loop_
_entity_poly.entity_id
_entity_poly.type
_entity_poly.pdbx_seq_one_letter_code
_entity_poly.pdbx_strand_id
1 'polypeptide(L)'
;MSRQENRHSRPGMDLVRDEVSYGLCDEIQQLKAEKRALEDQLKQTKHAWNILQQQLHRIDDEIAVKSNSIMLERRALETRRRLNTDIAPMTETDRNKSLYNMDNSGLRQILQSTYEFL
;
A
#
# COMPACT_ATOMS: atom_id res chain seq x y z
N MET A 1 -37.33 -47.72 -20.96
CA MET A 1 -38.26 -46.85 -20.21
C MET A 1 -38.47 -47.44 -18.83
N SER A 2 -38.22 -46.65 -17.78
CA SER A 2 -38.35 -47.08 -16.39
C SER A 2 -39.83 -47.17 -16.00
N ARG A 3 -40.17 -48.08 -15.07
CA ARG A 3 -41.51 -48.28 -14.52
C ARG A 3 -42.15 -46.97 -14.01
N GLN A 4 -41.33 -46.01 -13.59
CA GLN A 4 -41.77 -44.70 -13.07
C GLN A 4 -42.27 -43.75 -14.17
N GLU A 5 -41.66 -43.78 -15.36
CA GLU A 5 -42.05 -42.90 -16.49
C GLU A 5 -43.42 -43.30 -17.04
N ASN A 6 -43.68 -44.62 -17.13
CA ASN A 6 -44.98 -45.15 -17.57
C ASN A 6 -46.15 -44.82 -16.62
N ARG A 7 -45.86 -44.46 -15.35
CA ARG A 7 -46.86 -44.06 -14.35
C ARG A 7 -47.25 -42.58 -14.47
N HIS A 8 -46.31 -41.72 -14.88
CA HIS A 8 -46.55 -40.29 -15.04
C HIS A 8 -47.38 -39.95 -16.30
N SER A 9 -47.42 -40.85 -17.30
CA SER A 9 -48.16 -40.64 -18.55
C SER A 9 -49.61 -41.15 -18.57
N ARG A 10 -50.14 -41.71 -17.47
CA ARG A 10 -51.54 -42.21 -17.45
C ARG A 10 -52.53 -41.10 -17.06
N PRO A 11 -53.50 -40.74 -17.93
CA PRO A 11 -54.58 -39.83 -17.56
C PRO A 11 -55.57 -40.54 -16.62
N GLY A 12 -55.95 -39.91 -15.51
CA GLY A 12 -57.09 -40.33 -14.67
C GLY A 12 -56.81 -41.29 -13.51
N MET A 13 -55.55 -41.57 -13.15
CA MET A 13 -55.20 -42.33 -11.94
C MET A 13 -54.54 -41.41 -10.92
N ASP A 14 -54.96 -41.49 -9.65
CA ASP A 14 -54.34 -40.80 -8.53
C ASP A 14 -52.81 -40.92 -8.64
N LEU A 15 -52.15 -39.76 -8.65
CA LEU A 15 -50.70 -39.62 -8.63
C LEU A 15 -50.18 -40.21 -7.32
N VAL A 16 -50.00 -41.54 -7.27
CA VAL A 16 -49.32 -42.19 -6.15
C VAL A 16 -47.84 -41.86 -6.29
N ARG A 17 -47.45 -40.69 -5.78
CA ARG A 17 -46.05 -40.39 -5.48
C ARG A 17 -45.64 -41.33 -4.35
N ASP A 18 -44.72 -42.24 -4.66
CA ASP A 18 -44.09 -43.08 -3.65
C ASP A 18 -43.11 -42.24 -2.81
N GLU A 19 -42.79 -42.72 -1.60
CA GLU A 19 -41.84 -42.05 -0.69
C GLU A 19 -40.49 -41.78 -1.37
N VAL A 20 -40.06 -42.68 -2.26
CA VAL A 20 -38.83 -42.53 -3.05
C VAL A 20 -38.90 -41.31 -3.98
N SER A 21 -40.04 -41.04 -4.63
CA SER A 21 -40.22 -39.86 -5.47
C SER A 21 -40.17 -38.55 -4.68
N TYR A 22 -40.71 -38.53 -3.45
CA TYR A 22 -40.58 -37.38 -2.57
C TYR A 22 -39.13 -37.18 -2.12
N GLY A 23 -38.46 -38.25 -1.67
CA GLY A 23 -37.05 -38.20 -1.27
C GLY A 23 -36.14 -37.68 -2.38
N LEU A 24 -36.35 -38.13 -3.63
CA LEU A 24 -35.59 -37.63 -4.79
C LEU A 24 -35.88 -36.15 -5.09
N CYS A 25 -37.14 -35.71 -4.97
CA CYS A 25 -37.49 -34.30 -5.14
C CYS A 25 -36.81 -33.42 -4.08
N ASP A 26 -36.80 -33.87 -2.82
CA ASP A 26 -36.19 -33.16 -1.71
C ASP A 26 -34.67 -33.11 -1.87
N GLU A 27 -34.02 -34.22 -2.25
CA GLU A 27 -32.59 -34.27 -2.56
C GLU A 27 -32.23 -33.31 -3.69
N ILE A 28 -33.01 -33.27 -4.78
CA ILE A 28 -32.81 -32.31 -5.88
C ILE A 28 -32.93 -30.87 -5.39
N GLN A 29 -33.88 -30.59 -4.49
CA GLN A 29 -34.04 -29.25 -3.91
C GLN A 29 -32.85 -28.89 -3.01
N GLN A 30 -32.39 -29.82 -2.18
CA GLN A 30 -31.21 -29.66 -1.32
C GLN A 30 -29.95 -29.41 -2.14
N LEU A 31 -29.68 -30.23 -3.16
CA LEU A 31 -28.53 -30.06 -4.05
C LEU A 31 -28.57 -28.72 -4.80
N LYS A 32 -29.76 -28.26 -5.21
CA LYS A 32 -29.92 -26.93 -5.83
C LYS A 32 -29.64 -25.80 -4.84
N ALA A 33 -30.07 -25.94 -3.59
CA ALA A 33 -29.80 -24.96 -2.55
C ALA A 33 -28.31 -24.90 -2.21
N GLU A 34 -27.68 -26.06 -2.03
CA GLU A 34 -26.25 -26.18 -1.74
C GLU A 34 -25.39 -25.64 -2.89
N LYS A 35 -25.74 -25.95 -4.14
CA LYS A 35 -25.07 -25.39 -5.32
C LYS A 35 -25.09 -23.86 -5.30
N ARG A 36 -26.25 -23.25 -5.00
CA ARG A 36 -26.37 -21.79 -4.91
C ARG A 36 -25.51 -21.22 -3.78
N ALA A 37 -25.51 -21.87 -2.61
CA ALA A 37 -24.67 -21.47 -1.48
C ALA A 37 -23.18 -21.50 -1.85
N LEU A 38 -22.71 -22.54 -2.54
CA LEU A 38 -21.34 -22.64 -3.04
C LEU A 38 -21.01 -21.56 -4.08
N GLU A 39 -21.93 -21.28 -5.01
CA GLU A 39 -21.75 -20.20 -5.98
C GLU A 39 -21.64 -18.82 -5.31
N ASP A 40 -22.42 -18.58 -4.27
CA ASP A 40 -22.38 -17.32 -3.52
C ASP A 40 -21.11 -17.21 -2.67
N GLN A 41 -20.67 -18.29 -2.01
CA GLN A 41 -19.39 -18.33 -1.31
C GLN A 41 -18.21 -18.10 -2.26
N LEU A 42 -18.27 -18.65 -3.48
CA LEU A 42 -17.28 -18.41 -4.51
C LEU A 42 -17.23 -16.93 -4.92
N LYS A 43 -18.39 -16.30 -5.13
CA LYS A 43 -18.47 -14.87 -5.45
C LYS A 43 -17.89 -14.01 -4.33
N GLN A 44 -18.25 -14.30 -3.08
CA GLN A 44 -17.73 -13.58 -1.90
C GLN A 44 -16.21 -13.70 -1.81
N THR A 45 -15.67 -14.92 -1.97
CA THR A 45 -14.23 -15.16 -1.93
C THR A 45 -13.50 -14.43 -3.06
N LYS A 46 -14.04 -14.46 -4.29
CA LYS A 46 -13.48 -13.71 -5.42
C LYS A 46 -13.52 -12.21 -5.19
N HIS A 47 -14.59 -11.69 -4.60
CA HIS A 47 -14.70 -10.28 -4.26
C HIS A 47 -13.66 -9.87 -3.21
N ALA A 48 -13.51 -10.65 -2.13
CA ALA A 48 -12.48 -10.42 -1.12
C ALA A 48 -11.07 -10.47 -1.72
N TRP A 49 -10.81 -11.44 -2.61
CA TRP A 49 -9.52 -11.55 -3.30
C TRP A 49 -9.22 -10.32 -4.16
N ASN A 50 -10.19 -9.84 -4.95
CA ASN A 50 -10.01 -8.63 -5.75
C ASN A 50 -9.69 -7.40 -4.89
N ILE A 51 -10.36 -7.24 -3.74
CA ILE A 51 -10.07 -6.16 -2.79
C ILE A 51 -8.64 -6.28 -2.27
N LEU A 52 -8.23 -7.48 -1.87
CA LEU A 52 -6.90 -7.72 -1.33
C LEU A 52 -5.81 -7.42 -2.36
N GLN A 53 -6.05 -7.75 -3.63
CA GLN A 53 -5.14 -7.43 -4.72
C GLN A 53 -5.05 -5.92 -4.98
N GLN A 54 -6.16 -5.20 -4.92
CA GLN A 54 -6.15 -3.73 -5.01
C GLN A 54 -5.38 -3.09 -3.83
N GLN A 55 -5.56 -3.62 -2.62
CA GLN A 55 -4.83 -3.17 -1.44
C GLN A 55 -3.33 -3.42 -1.57
N LEU A 56 -2.93 -4.58 -2.11
CA LEU A 56 -1.53 -4.89 -2.38
C LEU A 56 -0.90 -3.86 -3.32
N HIS A 57 -1.54 -3.59 -4.47
CA HIS A 57 -1.05 -2.58 -5.42
C HIS A 57 -0.92 -1.20 -4.78
N ARG A 58 -1.91 -0.79 -3.98
CA ARG A 58 -1.84 0.48 -3.24
C ARG A 58 -0.66 0.53 -2.27
N ILE A 59 -0.40 -0.57 -1.54
CA ILE A 59 0.72 -0.63 -0.60
C ILE A 59 2.05 -0.53 -1.34
N ASP A 60 2.18 -1.20 -2.49
CA ASP A 60 3.38 -1.12 -3.32
C ASP A 60 3.65 0.32 -3.79
N ASP A 61 2.61 1.03 -4.26
CA ASP A 61 2.70 2.44 -4.63
C ASP A 61 3.11 3.32 -3.45
N GLU A 62 2.51 3.11 -2.27
CA GLU A 62 2.84 3.83 -1.05
C GLU A 62 4.29 3.58 -0.61
N ILE A 63 4.78 2.34 -0.73
CA ILE A 63 6.18 1.98 -0.46
C ILE A 63 7.12 2.72 -1.42
N ALA A 64 6.80 2.76 -2.71
CA ALA A 64 7.62 3.46 -3.70
C ALA A 64 7.72 4.96 -3.39
N VAL A 65 6.59 5.61 -3.07
CA VAL A 65 6.56 7.03 -2.68
C VAL A 65 7.37 7.28 -1.40
N LYS A 66 7.17 6.47 -0.36
CA LYS A 66 7.90 6.59 0.92
C LYS A 66 9.41 6.38 0.73
N SER A 67 9.80 5.39 -0.07
CA SER A 67 11.21 5.12 -0.41
C SER A 67 11.86 6.32 -1.09
N ASN A 68 11.16 6.93 -2.06
CA ASN A 68 11.62 8.15 -2.72
C ASN A 68 11.77 9.32 -1.74
N SER A 69 10.80 9.52 -0.85
CA SER A 69 10.88 10.56 0.19
C SER A 69 12.11 10.38 1.09
N ILE A 70 12.34 9.16 1.59
CA ILE A 70 13.51 8.84 2.43
C ILE A 70 14.81 9.08 1.67
N MET A 71 14.89 8.72 0.39
CA MET A 71 16.07 9.00 -0.44
C MET A 71 16.33 10.51 -0.56
N LEU A 72 15.28 11.31 -0.77
CA LEU A 72 15.41 12.77 -0.85
C LEU A 72 15.87 13.37 0.49
N GLU A 73 15.29 12.93 1.61
CA GLU A 73 15.71 13.35 2.95
C GLU A 73 17.17 13.00 3.24
N ARG A 74 17.62 11.79 2.88
CA ARG A 74 19.04 11.40 3.00
C ARG A 74 19.95 12.31 2.19
N ARG A 75 19.58 12.63 0.95
CA ARG A 75 20.34 13.57 0.11
C ARG A 75 20.38 14.96 0.72
N ALA A 76 19.25 15.47 1.21
CA ALA A 76 19.18 16.78 1.85
C ALA A 76 20.07 16.84 3.10
N LEU A 77 20.05 15.78 3.92
CA LEU A 77 20.87 15.69 5.12
C LEU A 77 22.37 15.59 4.78
N GLU A 78 22.74 14.85 3.74
CA GLU A 78 24.11 14.79 3.24
C GLU A 78 24.58 16.15 2.73
N THR A 79 23.77 16.86 1.94
CA THR A 79 24.07 18.23 1.50
C THR A 79 24.26 19.15 2.70
N ARG A 80 23.36 19.11 3.69
CA ARG A 80 23.49 19.90 4.92
C ARG A 80 24.76 19.55 5.70
N ARG A 81 25.12 18.26 5.78
CA ARG A 81 26.34 17.81 6.43
C ARG A 81 27.57 18.41 5.75
N ARG A 82 27.64 18.36 4.41
CA ARG A 82 28.74 18.97 3.64
C ARG A 82 28.85 20.48 3.84
N LEU A 83 27.72 21.17 3.98
CA LEU A 83 27.71 22.61 4.24
C LEU A 83 28.07 22.96 5.69
N ASN A 84 27.75 22.09 6.66
CA ASN A 84 28.02 22.30 8.08
C ASN A 84 29.40 21.80 8.55
N THR A 85 30.18 21.11 7.72
CA THR A 85 31.59 20.86 8.05
C THR A 85 32.39 22.15 7.94
N ASP A 86 33.39 22.37 8.81
CA ASP A 86 34.34 23.51 8.79
C ASP A 86 35.18 23.64 7.50
N ILE A 87 34.90 22.78 6.51
CA ILE A 87 35.46 22.77 5.15
C ILE A 87 34.39 23.23 4.14
N ALA A 88 33.46 24.10 4.56
CA ALA A 88 32.64 24.84 3.62
C ALA A 88 33.60 25.63 2.71
N PRO A 89 33.57 25.44 1.38
CA PRO A 89 34.45 26.19 0.48
C PRO A 89 34.17 27.67 0.70
N MET A 90 35.21 28.43 1.05
CA MET A 90 35.11 29.86 1.35
C MET A 90 34.26 30.54 0.26
N THR A 91 33.07 31.01 0.62
CA THR A 91 32.16 31.62 -0.36
C THR A 91 32.70 32.99 -0.79
N GLU A 92 32.24 33.51 -1.93
CA GLU A 92 32.62 34.88 -2.35
C GLU A 92 32.26 35.92 -1.27
N THR A 93 31.19 35.68 -0.51
CA THR A 93 30.82 36.49 0.64
C THR A 93 31.84 36.40 1.77
N ASP A 94 32.36 35.22 2.06
CA ASP A 94 33.40 35.03 3.10
C ASP A 94 34.73 35.67 2.67
N ARG A 95 35.10 35.54 1.39
CA ARG A 95 36.22 36.25 0.78
C ARG A 95 36.07 37.76 0.94
N ASN A 96 34.90 38.30 0.56
CA ASN A 96 34.64 39.73 0.62
C ASN A 96 34.65 40.25 2.06
N LYS A 97 34.10 39.50 3.02
CA LYS A 97 34.17 39.89 4.45
C LYS A 97 35.61 40.05 4.93
N SER A 98 36.50 39.11 4.57
CA SER A 98 37.93 39.20 4.89
C SER A 98 38.62 40.35 4.14
N LEU A 99 38.30 40.57 2.86
CA LEU A 99 38.85 41.68 2.07
C LEU A 99 38.48 43.06 2.65
N TYR A 100 37.30 43.19 3.23
CA TYR A 100 36.80 44.43 3.82
C TYR A 100 36.95 44.49 5.36
N ASN A 101 37.72 43.57 5.98
CA ASN A 101 37.93 43.47 7.43
C ASN A 101 36.62 43.52 8.24
N MET A 102 35.55 42.96 7.68
CA MET A 102 34.22 42.89 8.30
C MET A 102 34.07 41.68 9.23
N ASP A 103 35.12 40.86 9.36
CA ASP A 103 35.24 39.77 10.30
C ASP A 103 35.92 40.21 11.61
N ASN A 104 35.77 39.42 12.68
CA ASN A 104 36.36 39.71 14.01
C ASN A 104 37.91 39.78 14.03
N SER A 105 38.56 39.60 12.88
CA SER A 105 40.00 39.77 12.69
C SER A 105 40.44 41.23 12.85
N GLY A 106 39.65 42.20 12.40
CA GLY A 106 39.94 43.63 12.54
C GLY A 106 40.02 44.06 14.01
N LEU A 107 39.11 43.55 14.86
CA LEU A 107 39.16 43.76 16.31
C LEU A 107 40.38 43.10 16.96
N ARG A 108 40.80 41.91 16.50
CA ARG A 108 42.00 41.24 16.99
C ARG A 108 43.27 42.02 16.66
N GLN A 109 43.35 42.62 15.47
CA GLN A 109 44.51 43.38 15.05
C GLN A 109 44.64 44.71 15.80
N ILE A 110 43.52 45.37 16.12
CA ILE A 110 43.48 46.54 17.01
C ILE A 110 43.89 46.16 18.44
N LEU A 111 43.37 45.05 18.96
CA LEU A 111 43.74 44.59 20.30
C LEU A 111 45.24 44.27 20.37
N GLN A 112 45.78 43.58 19.37
CA GLN A 112 47.20 43.24 19.31
C GLN A 112 48.10 44.48 19.21
N SER A 113 47.70 45.50 18.43
CA SER A 113 48.45 46.76 18.40
C SER A 113 48.37 47.51 19.73
N THR A 114 47.22 47.51 20.42
CA THR A 114 47.12 48.14 21.76
C THR A 114 47.97 47.45 22.83
N TYR A 115 48.24 46.14 22.72
CA TYR A 115 49.14 45.43 23.64
C TYR A 115 50.63 45.59 23.32
N GLU A 116 51.00 46.01 22.11
CA GLU A 116 52.40 46.31 21.74
C GLU A 116 52.84 47.75 22.08
N PHE A 117 51.90 48.61 22.51
CA PHE A 117 52.16 50.00 22.92
C PHE A 117 52.13 50.22 24.46
N LEU A 118 52.09 49.14 25.25
CA LEU A 118 52.25 49.13 26.72
C LEU A 118 53.51 48.34 27.09
#